data_AF-A0A9E0U5M9-F1
#
_entry.id   AF-A0A9E0U5M9-F1
#
_cell.length_a   1.000
_cell.length_b   1.000
_cell.length_c   1.000
_cell.angle_alpha   90.00
_cell.angle_beta   90.00
_cell.angle_gamma   90.00
#
_symmetry.space_group_name_H-M   'P 1'
#
loop_
_entity.id
_entity.type
_entity.pdbx_description
1 polymer ?
#
loop_
_entity_poly.entity_id
_entity_poly.type
_entity_poly.pdbx_seq_one_letter_code
_entity_poly.pdbx_strand_id
1 'polypeptide(L)'
;MKTQLALAVFLGGALLGGCSSKPDVSDVEEAIKEVWEPCRLVKPINIKKENGIDHGDRYQLAISYQIEIVRDIPRSDDMDRFLHQNCPLPTLVAFTTVLASNNTFVDNGLKKGQTFDVAVEFKLIKSENGWVFVE
;
A
#
# COMPACT_ATOMS: atom_id res chain seq x y z
N MET A 1 16.67 24.52 -17.37
CA MET A 1 15.79 24.48 -16.18
C MET A 1 15.70 23.03 -15.73
N LYS A 2 16.34 22.68 -14.61
CA LYS A 2 16.26 21.34 -14.01
C LYS A 2 15.20 21.40 -12.93
N THR A 3 14.03 20.86 -13.20
CA THR A 3 12.94 20.77 -12.21
C THR A 3 13.28 19.61 -11.27
N GLN A 4 13.74 19.93 -10.07
CA GLN A 4 13.88 18.95 -9.00
C GLN A 4 12.48 18.58 -8.51
N LEU A 5 12.06 17.33 -8.77
CA LEU A 5 10.97 16.72 -8.02
C LEU A 5 11.47 16.53 -6.58
N ALA A 6 10.99 17.37 -5.67
CA ALA A 6 11.06 17.09 -4.25
C ALA A 6 10.01 16.01 -3.95
N LEU A 7 10.45 14.74 -3.95
CA LEU A 7 9.69 13.66 -3.31
C LEU A 7 9.69 13.96 -1.81
N ALA A 8 8.51 14.20 -1.25
CA ALA A 8 8.32 14.34 0.18
C ALA A 8 8.63 12.98 0.83
N VAL A 9 9.79 12.92 1.50
CA VAL A 9 10.18 11.78 2.35
C VAL A 9 9.20 11.76 3.53
N PHE A 10 8.25 10.83 3.52
CA PHE A 10 7.46 10.51 4.69
C PHE A 10 8.38 9.77 5.69
N LEU A 11 8.98 10.52 6.61
CA LEU A 11 9.63 10.00 7.80
C LEU A 11 8.55 9.50 8.79
N GLY A 12 7.86 8.42 8.42
CA GLY A 12 6.97 7.67 9.31
C GLY A 12 7.77 6.57 10.00
N GLY A 13 8.37 6.89 11.15
CA GLY A 13 9.08 5.91 11.98
C GLY A 13 8.11 5.05 12.77
N ALA A 14 7.60 3.98 12.16
CA ALA A 14 6.95 2.89 12.88
C ALA A 14 8.05 2.05 13.55
N LEU A 15 8.31 2.30 14.83
CA LEU A 15 9.25 1.54 15.65
C LEU A 15 8.53 0.33 16.26
N LEU A 16 8.64 -0.83 15.62
CA LEU A 16 8.11 -2.08 16.16
C LEU A 16 9.25 -2.95 16.68
N GLY A 17 9.29 -3.06 18.01
CA GLY A 17 10.27 -3.85 18.75
C GLY A 17 9.90 -5.33 18.78
N GLY A 18 10.88 -6.19 18.53
CA GLY A 18 10.81 -7.63 18.75
C GLY A 18 12.09 -8.33 18.29
N CYS A 19 12.66 -9.21 19.13
CA CYS A 19 13.94 -9.90 18.92
C CYS A 19 13.96 -10.93 17.76
N SER A 20 13.29 -10.67 16.63
CA SER A 20 13.47 -11.43 15.40
C SER A 20 14.68 -10.87 14.63
N SER A 21 15.56 -11.74 14.16
CA SER A 21 16.69 -11.34 13.32
C SER A 21 16.29 -10.93 11.90
N LYS A 22 15.01 -11.10 11.52
CA LYS A 22 14.46 -10.82 10.19
C LYS A 22 13.11 -10.10 10.32
N PRO A 23 12.77 -9.18 9.41
CA PRO A 23 11.49 -8.49 9.46
C PRO A 23 10.34 -9.43 9.12
N ASP A 24 9.18 -9.11 9.67
CA ASP A 24 7.92 -9.81 9.47
C ASP A 24 6.81 -8.86 9.00
N VAL A 25 5.61 -9.40 8.73
CA VAL A 25 4.43 -8.63 8.33
C VAL A 25 4.15 -7.49 9.31
N SER A 26 4.31 -7.73 10.62
CA SER A 26 4.06 -6.72 11.64
C SER A 26 4.88 -5.44 11.43
N ASP A 27 6.10 -5.56 10.92
CA ASP A 27 7.00 -4.42 10.70
C ASP A 27 6.54 -3.49 9.56
N VAL A 28 5.62 -3.96 8.71
CA VAL A 28 5.14 -3.21 7.54
C VAL A 28 3.63 -3.05 7.46
N GLU A 29 2.89 -3.76 8.30
CA GLU A 29 1.43 -3.78 8.29
C GLU A 29 0.83 -2.40 8.59
N GLU A 30 1.39 -1.67 9.57
CA GLU A 30 0.92 -0.32 9.90
C GLU A 30 1.15 0.64 8.74
N ALA A 31 2.34 0.62 8.13
CA ALA A 31 2.64 1.45 6.97
C ALA A 31 1.72 1.16 5.78
N ILE A 32 1.40 -0.11 5.51
CA ILE A 32 0.41 -0.47 4.49
C ILE A 32 -0.95 0.15 4.84
N LYS A 33 -1.41 0.02 6.09
CA LYS A 33 -2.69 0.60 6.51
C LYS A 33 -2.71 2.12 6.37
N GLU A 34 -1.65 2.80 6.79
CA GLU A 34 -1.52 4.27 6.69
C GLU A 34 -1.60 4.79 5.25
N VAL A 35 -1.03 4.07 4.27
CA VAL A 35 -1.12 4.45 2.86
C VAL A 35 -2.57 4.45 2.34
N TRP A 36 -3.37 3.49 2.82
CA TRP A 36 -4.74 3.28 2.36
C TRP A 36 -5.79 4.00 3.22
N GLU A 37 -5.49 4.32 4.48
CA GLU A 37 -6.39 4.96 5.45
C GLU A 37 -7.08 6.24 4.95
N PRO A 38 -6.42 7.12 4.17
CA PRO A 38 -7.07 8.32 3.64
C PRO A 38 -8.18 8.03 2.62
N CYS A 39 -8.21 6.86 1.99
CA CYS A 39 -9.20 6.50 0.97
C CYS A 39 -10.36 5.70 1.59
N ARG A 40 -11.50 6.37 1.78
CA ARG A 40 -12.70 5.83 2.44
C ARG A 40 -13.45 4.76 1.63
N LEU A 41 -12.95 4.42 0.44
CA LEU A 41 -13.57 3.44 -0.45
C LEU A 41 -12.96 2.05 -0.32
N VAL A 42 -11.78 1.96 0.29
CA VAL A 42 -11.00 0.73 0.30
C VAL A 42 -10.33 0.50 1.65
N LYS A 43 -9.92 -0.74 1.89
CA LYS A 43 -9.02 -1.08 3.01
C LYS A 43 -8.14 -2.27 2.63
N PRO A 44 -6.92 -2.35 3.17
CA PRO A 44 -6.09 -3.53 3.02
C PRO A 44 -6.59 -4.65 3.95
N ILE A 45 -6.62 -5.88 3.45
CA ILE A 45 -6.94 -7.11 4.19
C ILE A 45 -5.96 -8.23 3.80
N ASN A 46 -5.94 -9.30 4.58
CA ASN A 46 -5.20 -10.52 4.26
C ASN A 46 -3.70 -10.29 3.98
N ILE A 47 -3.05 -9.40 4.73
CA ILE A 47 -1.63 -9.06 4.56
C ILE A 47 -0.77 -10.24 4.98
N LYS A 48 0.12 -10.68 4.09
CA LYS A 48 0.94 -11.87 4.24
C LYS A 48 2.35 -11.64 3.73
N LYS A 49 3.32 -12.22 4.41
CA LYS A 49 4.69 -12.34 3.92
C LYS A 49 4.77 -13.50 2.94
N GLU A 50 5.21 -13.22 1.73
CA GLU A 50 5.44 -14.22 0.69
C GLU A 50 6.89 -14.71 0.70
N ASN A 51 7.83 -13.77 0.84
CA ASN A 51 9.26 -14.09 0.82
C ASN A 51 10.07 -13.04 1.58
N GLY A 52 11.34 -13.36 1.86
CA GLY A 52 12.29 -12.39 2.36
C GLY A 52 13.73 -12.75 2.05
N ILE A 53 14.46 -11.81 1.44
CA ILE A 53 15.86 -11.97 1.03
C ILE A 53 16.76 -11.14 1.95
N ASP A 54 17.67 -11.84 2.61
CA ASP A 54 18.65 -11.25 3.52
C ASP A 54 19.92 -10.88 2.75
N HIS A 55 20.35 -9.62 2.87
CA HIS A 55 21.59 -9.10 2.30
C HIS A 55 22.57 -8.62 3.38
N GLY A 56 22.39 -9.03 4.64
CA GLY A 56 23.24 -8.67 5.77
C GLY A 56 22.75 -7.41 6.49
N ASP A 57 23.04 -6.23 5.94
CA ASP A 57 22.59 -4.94 6.49
C ASP A 57 21.20 -4.52 5.97
N ARG A 58 20.77 -5.13 4.85
CA ARG A 58 19.52 -4.88 4.16
C ARG A 58 18.68 -6.14 4.08
N TYR A 59 17.38 -5.95 4.03
CA TYR A 59 16.41 -7.01 3.84
C TYR A 59 15.40 -6.60 2.78
N GLN A 60 15.09 -7.49 1.85
CA GLN A 60 13.97 -7.33 0.92
C GLN A 60 12.83 -8.21 1.41
N LEU A 61 11.68 -7.60 1.69
CA LEU A 61 10.49 -8.29 2.20
C LEU A 61 9.39 -8.22 1.15
N ALA A 62 9.00 -9.38 0.59
CA ALA A 62 7.90 -9.48 -0.35
C ALA A 62 6.60 -9.75 0.42
N ILE A 63 5.62 -8.88 0.23
CA ILE A 63 4.29 -8.94 0.86
C ILE A 63 3.22 -9.08 -0.22
N SER A 64 2.23 -9.93 0.05
CA SER A 64 0.95 -9.92 -0.67
C SER A 64 -0.17 -9.44 0.27
N TYR A 65 -1.15 -8.75 -0.28
CA TYR A 65 -2.37 -8.40 0.41
C TYR A 65 -3.49 -8.13 -0.58
N GLN A 66 -4.69 -7.91 -0.06
CA GLN A 66 -5.85 -7.57 -0.87
C GLN A 66 -6.38 -6.19 -0.51
N ILE A 67 -6.86 -5.48 -1.52
CA ILE A 67 -7.65 -4.26 -1.36
C ILE A 67 -9.13 -4.61 -1.46
N GLU A 68 -9.86 -4.47 -0.36
CA GLU A 68 -11.31 -4.71 -0.30
C GLU A 68 -12.08 -3.39 -0.51
N ILE A 69 -13.06 -3.41 -1.40
CA ILE A 69 -14.03 -2.31 -1.58
C ILE A 69 -15.00 -2.29 -0.40
N VAL A 70 -15.02 -1.20 0.37
CA VAL A 70 -15.87 -1.12 1.58
C VAL A 70 -17.28 -0.59 1.32
N ARG A 71 -17.50 0.01 0.14
CA ARG A 71 -18.81 0.51 -0.34
C ARG A 71 -18.89 0.53 -1.86
N ASP A 72 -20.09 0.43 -2.41
CA ASP A 72 -20.31 0.49 -3.86
C ASP A 72 -19.74 1.77 -4.48
N ILE A 73 -19.03 1.61 -5.59
CA ILE A 73 -18.48 2.67 -6.43
C ILE A 73 -19.34 2.75 -7.71
N PRO A 74 -19.90 3.92 -8.04
CA PRO A 74 -20.84 4.06 -9.15
C PRO A 74 -20.18 3.82 -10.51
N ARG A 75 -21.01 3.45 -11.49
CA ARG A 75 -20.64 3.36 -12.90
C ARG A 75 -20.65 4.74 -13.54
N SER A 76 -19.64 5.00 -14.39
CA SER A 76 -19.44 6.14 -15.31
C SER A 76 -19.76 7.53 -14.73
N ASP A 77 -19.59 8.56 -15.56
CA ASP A 77 -19.79 10.03 -15.49
C ASP A 77 -19.45 10.72 -14.15
N ASP A 78 -19.94 10.17 -13.05
CA ASP A 78 -19.72 10.57 -11.67
C ASP A 78 -18.59 9.81 -10.98
N MET A 79 -18.08 8.72 -11.55
CA MET A 79 -17.04 7.88 -10.93
C MET A 79 -15.79 8.69 -10.58
N ASP A 80 -15.28 9.50 -11.50
CA ASP A 80 -14.08 10.32 -11.27
C ASP A 80 -14.28 11.27 -10.09
N ARG A 81 -15.40 11.99 -10.07
CA ARG A 81 -15.78 12.88 -8.96
C ARG A 81 -15.94 12.10 -7.65
N PHE A 82 -16.58 10.93 -7.69
CA PHE A 82 -16.80 10.08 -6.52
C PHE A 82 -15.49 9.58 -5.92
N LEU A 83 -14.55 9.17 -6.77
CA LEU A 83 -13.21 8.75 -6.36
C LEU A 83 -12.45 9.91 -5.71
N HIS A 84 -12.41 11.09 -6.35
CA HIS A 84 -11.73 12.28 -5.81
C HIS A 84 -12.32 12.77 -4.48
N GLN A 85 -13.64 12.62 -4.26
CA GLN A 85 -14.28 13.00 -3.01
C GLN A 85 -13.97 12.07 -1.83
N ASN A 86 -13.60 10.82 -2.11
CA ASN A 86 -13.42 9.80 -1.07
C ASN A 86 -11.97 9.32 -0.94
N CYS A 87 -11.10 9.61 -1.90
CA CYS A 87 -9.71 9.19 -1.92
C CYS A 87 -8.81 10.37 -2.36
N PRO A 88 -7.92 10.85 -1.47
CA PRO A 88 -6.92 11.85 -1.83
C PRO A 88 -6.02 11.39 -2.97
N LEU A 89 -5.46 12.33 -3.72
CA LEU A 89 -4.70 12.05 -4.95
C LEU A 89 -3.65 10.93 -4.83
N PRO A 90 -2.80 10.86 -3.79
CA PRO A 90 -1.81 9.78 -3.70
C PRO A 90 -2.44 8.39 -3.62
N THR A 91 -3.42 8.20 -2.73
CA THR A 91 -4.11 6.92 -2.55
C THR A 91 -5.04 6.61 -3.74
N LEU A 92 -5.57 7.64 -4.40
CA LEU A 92 -6.34 7.46 -5.64
C LEU A 92 -5.47 6.93 -6.79
N VAL A 93 -4.26 7.46 -6.95
CA VAL A 93 -3.29 6.95 -7.95
C VAL A 93 -2.90 5.51 -7.63
N ALA A 94 -2.64 5.20 -6.35
CA ALA A 94 -2.38 3.83 -5.93
C ALA A 94 -3.57 2.91 -6.24
N PHE A 95 -4.80 3.32 -5.92
CA PHE A 95 -5.99 2.53 -6.16
C PHE A 95 -6.23 2.26 -7.65
N THR A 96 -6.12 3.27 -8.50
CA THR A 96 -6.27 3.11 -9.96
C THR A 96 -5.19 2.20 -10.56
N THR A 97 -3.97 2.26 -10.01
CA THR A 97 -2.89 1.32 -10.37
C THR A 97 -3.22 -0.12 -9.99
N VAL A 98 -3.80 -0.34 -8.80
CA VAL A 98 -4.27 -1.68 -8.38
C VAL A 98 -5.33 -2.22 -9.33
N LEU A 99 -6.33 -1.40 -9.71
CA LEU A 99 -7.37 -1.81 -10.66
C LEU A 99 -6.78 -2.19 -12.02
N ALA A 100 -5.84 -1.38 -12.53
CA ALA A 100 -5.17 -1.65 -13.80
C ALA A 100 -4.35 -2.95 -13.76
N SER A 101 -3.57 -3.17 -12.70
CA SER A 101 -2.78 -4.41 -12.50
C SER A 101 -3.65 -5.66 -12.38
N ASN A 102 -4.89 -5.51 -11.91
CA ASN A 102 -5.88 -6.60 -11.81
C ASN A 102 -6.76 -6.71 -13.07
N ASN A 103 -6.39 -6.08 -14.19
CA ASN A 103 -7.15 -6.05 -15.45
C ASN A 103 -8.63 -5.68 -15.26
N THR A 104 -8.93 -4.85 -14.26
CA THR A 104 -10.29 -4.48 -13.91
C THR A 104 -10.63 -3.14 -14.54
N PHE A 105 -11.51 -3.20 -15.53
CA PHE A 105 -12.13 -2.01 -16.11
C PHE A 105 -13.44 -1.72 -15.37
N VAL A 106 -13.57 -0.47 -14.91
CA VAL A 106 -14.63 -0.04 -14.00
C VAL A 106 -15.96 0.26 -14.72
N ASP A 107 -16.13 -0.24 -15.95
CA ASP A 107 -17.25 0.06 -16.84
C ASP A 107 -18.61 -0.32 -16.25
N ASN A 108 -18.63 -1.19 -15.24
CA ASN A 108 -19.82 -1.62 -14.52
C ASN A 108 -19.91 -1.13 -13.07
N GLY A 109 -19.00 -0.23 -12.65
CA GLY A 109 -18.81 0.14 -11.25
C GLY A 109 -18.16 -0.99 -10.44
N LEU A 110 -17.90 -0.73 -9.16
CA LEU A 110 -17.38 -1.73 -8.22
C LEU A 110 -18.36 -1.95 -7.07
N LYS A 111 -18.42 -3.18 -6.59
CA LYS A 111 -19.31 -3.61 -5.51
C LYS A 111 -18.56 -3.78 -4.21
N LYS A 112 -19.22 -3.44 -3.11
CA LYS A 112 -18.75 -3.74 -1.77
C LYS A 112 -18.37 -5.22 -1.64
N GLY A 113 -17.23 -5.49 -1.03
CA GLY A 113 -16.68 -6.83 -0.81
C GLY A 113 -15.87 -7.38 -1.98
N GLN A 114 -15.80 -6.69 -3.12
CA GLN A 114 -14.82 -7.03 -4.15
C GLN A 114 -13.41 -6.82 -3.63
N THR A 115 -12.50 -7.72 -4.00
CA THR A 115 -11.10 -7.69 -3.58
C THR A 115 -10.17 -7.68 -4.78
N PHE A 116 -9.05 -6.98 -4.66
CA PHE A 116 -8.00 -6.89 -5.67
C PHE A 116 -6.66 -7.25 -5.07
N ASP A 117 -5.90 -8.09 -5.76
CA ASP A 117 -4.62 -8.56 -5.25
C ASP A 117 -3.54 -7.50 -5.45
N VAL A 118 -2.69 -7.34 -4.44
CA VAL A 118 -1.53 -6.46 -4.45
C VAL A 118 -0.31 -7.24 -3.99
N ALA A 119 0.78 -7.11 -4.76
CA ALA A 119 2.10 -7.59 -4.38
C ALA A 119 3.04 -6.38 -4.31
N VAL A 120 3.80 -6.27 -3.23
CA VAL A 120 4.75 -5.18 -3.00
C VAL A 120 6.01 -5.73 -2.35
N GLU A 121 7.15 -5.13 -2.69
CA GLU A 121 8.42 -5.38 -2.03
C GLU A 121 8.83 -4.17 -1.20
N PHE A 122 9.14 -4.42 0.07
CA PHE A 122 9.75 -3.44 0.96
C PHE A 122 11.25 -3.71 1.06
N LYS A 123 12.05 -2.66 0.94
CA LYS A 123 13.47 -2.72 1.31
C LYS A 123 13.60 -2.14 2.71
N LEU A 124 14.27 -2.88 3.59
CA LEU A 124 14.45 -2.49 4.98
C LEU A 124 15.93 -2.50 5.35
N ILE A 125 16.34 -1.58 6.21
CA ILE A 125 17.66 -1.58 6.86
C ILE A 125 17.48 -1.84 8.34
N LYS A 126 18.40 -2.62 8.91
CA LYS A 126 18.43 -2.87 10.34
C LYS A 126 18.93 -1.64 11.10
N SER A 127 18.16 -1.20 12.10
CA SER A 127 18.54 -0.15 13.04
C SER A 127 18.56 -0.65 14.48
N GLU A 128 19.05 0.16 15.41
CA GLU A 128 18.98 -0.12 16.85
C GLU A 128 17.54 -0.24 17.37
N ASN A 129 16.59 0.41 16.69
CA ASN A 129 15.18 0.47 17.08
C ASN A 129 14.27 -0.44 16.24
N GLY A 130 14.82 -1.39 15.48
CA GLY A 130 14.06 -2.29 14.59
C GLY A 130 14.36 -2.06 13.11
N TRP A 131 13.45 -2.47 12.24
CA TRP A 131 13.60 -2.35 10.78
C TRP A 131 13.03 -1.03 10.27
N VAL A 132 13.76 -0.39 9.36
CA VAL A 132 13.37 0.91 8.79
C VAL A 132 13.26 0.81 7.27
N PHE A 133 12.19 1.38 6.70
CA PHE A 133 11.98 1.44 5.26
C PHE A 133 13.07 2.26 4.56
N VAL A 134 13.52 1.77 3.41
CA VAL A 134 14.38 2.50 2.49
C VAL A 134 13.87 2.38 1.06
N GLU A 135 14.00 3.44 0.27
CA GLU A 135 13.63 3.46 -1.16
C GLU A 135 14.62 2.68 -2.05
#